data_AF-A0A820NEX2-F1
#
_entry.id   AF-A0A820NEX2-F1
#
_cell.length_a   1.000
_cell.length_b   1.000
_cell.length_c   1.000
_cell.angle_alpha   90.00
_cell.angle_beta   90.00
_cell.angle_gamma   90.00
#
_symmetry.space_group_name_H-M   'P 1'
#
loop_
_entity.id
_entity.type
_entity.pdbx_description
1 polymer ?
#
loop_
_entity_poly.entity_id
_entity_poly.type
_entity_poly.pdbx_seq_one_letter_code
_entity_poly.pdbx_strand_id
1 'polypeptide(L)'
;MFSDPDQCVGHLQTIEEEKVFLIISGAFGENIVPHIHDMPQLDTIFGFYNNMDEHPDWPKKWPKVKGIYSSIQPICKSLEDIARECNHKAVPMRFVPNKIIAPTNSSQ
;
A
#
# COMPACT_ATOMS: atom_id res chain seq x y z
N MET A 1 -8.56 16.08 2.08
CA MET A 1 -7.74 16.51 0.94
C MET A 1 -6.77 17.56 1.46
N PHE A 2 -5.47 17.35 1.29
CA PHE A 2 -4.44 18.32 1.69
C PHE A 2 -4.07 19.17 0.47
N SER A 3 -4.03 20.49 0.63
CA SER A 3 -3.51 21.41 -0.39
C SER A 3 -2.10 21.91 -0.04
N ASP A 4 -1.65 21.64 1.18
CA ASP A 4 -0.36 22.02 1.74
C ASP A 4 0.52 20.76 1.89
N PRO A 5 1.72 20.72 1.26
CA PRO A 5 2.64 19.59 1.37
C PRO A 5 3.02 19.27 2.82
N ASP A 6 3.27 20.28 3.65
CA ASP A 6 3.79 20.08 5.01
C ASP A 6 2.71 19.47 5.91
N GLN A 7 1.44 19.85 5.71
CA GLN A 7 0.32 19.22 6.40
C GLN A 7 0.13 17.77 5.96
N CYS A 8 0.32 17.48 4.67
CA CYS A 8 0.24 16.10 4.17
C CYS A 8 1.36 15.24 4.77
N VAL A 9 2.60 15.73 4.76
CA VAL A 9 3.77 15.06 5.36
C VAL A 9 3.58 14.85 6.86
N GLY A 10 3.19 15.90 7.57
CA GLY A 10 2.94 15.83 9.00
C GLY A 10 1.86 14.81 9.35
N HIS A 11 0.79 14.73 8.56
CA HIS A 11 -0.24 13.71 8.78
C HIS A 11 0.27 12.29 8.49
N LEU A 12 1.04 12.08 7.43
CA LEU A 12 1.66 10.78 7.14
C LEU A 12 2.50 10.29 8.32
N GLN A 13 3.26 11.19 8.95
CA GLN A 13 4.10 10.87 10.11
C GLN A 13 3.30 10.44 11.35
N THR A 14 2.02 10.79 11.46
CA THR A 14 1.17 10.38 12.59
C THR A 14 0.58 8.97 12.45
N ILE A 15 0.76 8.32 11.30
CA ILE A 15 0.22 6.97 11.02
C ILE A 15 1.30 5.94 11.33
N GLU A 16 1.10 5.15 12.38
CA GLU A 16 2.10 4.20 12.90
C GLU A 16 1.81 2.73 12.51
N GLU A 17 0.54 2.31 12.55
CA GLU A 17 0.17 0.90 12.42
C GLU A 17 -0.42 0.54 11.05
N GLU A 18 -0.90 1.52 10.30
CA GLU A 18 -1.52 1.31 8.99
C GLU A 18 -0.59 1.57 7.80
N LYS A 19 -0.93 0.92 6.68
CA LYS A 19 -0.34 1.22 5.38
C LYS A 19 -1.18 2.27 4.65
N VAL A 20 -0.49 3.26 4.09
CA VAL A 20 -1.10 4.38 3.38
C VAL A 20 -0.98 4.19 1.87
N PHE A 21 -2.12 4.35 1.19
CA PHE A 21 -2.22 4.51 -0.25
C PHE A 21 -2.44 6.00 -0.56
N LEU A 22 -1.47 6.65 -1.19
CA LEU A 22 -1.53 8.08 -1.49
C LEU A 22 -1.96 8.31 -2.93
N ILE A 23 -3.01 9.10 -3.14
CA ILE A 23 -3.38 9.62 -4.46
C ILE A 23 -2.95 11.08 -4.51
N ILE A 24 -2.15 11.43 -5.52
CA ILE A 24 -1.51 12.74 -5.60
C ILE A 24 -1.72 13.38 -6.95
N SER A 25 -2.03 14.69 -6.98
CA SER A 25 -2.09 15.43 -8.23
C SER A 25 -0.70 15.61 -8.84
N GLY A 26 -0.63 15.63 -10.17
CA GLY A 26 0.64 15.59 -10.87
C GLY A 26 1.68 16.65 -10.49
N ALA A 27 1.30 17.93 -10.51
CA ALA A 27 2.18 19.04 -10.15
C ALA A 27 2.64 19.01 -8.68
N PHE A 28 1.84 18.40 -7.81
CA PHE A 28 2.17 18.24 -6.39
C PHE A 28 3.12 17.05 -6.15
N GLY A 29 3.01 16.01 -6.99
CA GLY A 29 3.79 14.79 -6.93
C GLY A 29 5.30 15.00 -7.07
N GLU A 30 5.71 15.82 -8.05
CA GLU A 30 7.14 16.03 -8.32
C GLU A 30 7.89 16.63 -7.12
N ASN A 31 7.23 17.49 -6.35
CA ASN A 31 7.83 18.16 -5.20
C ASN A 31 7.79 17.32 -3.92
N ILE A 32 6.68 16.62 -3.65
CA ILE A 32 6.51 15.94 -2.36
C ILE A 32 7.06 14.51 -2.37
N VAL A 33 7.00 13.80 -3.49
CA VAL A 33 7.41 12.38 -3.55
C VAL A 33 8.86 12.17 -3.12
N PRO A 34 9.84 13.01 -3.52
CA PRO A 34 11.22 12.90 -3.02
C PRO A 34 11.36 12.97 -1.50
N HIS A 35 10.40 13.54 -0.77
CA HIS A 35 10.44 13.71 0.68
C HIS A 35 9.70 12.61 1.44
N ILE A 36 8.85 11.83 0.75
CA ILE A 36 7.98 10.83 1.40
C ILE A 36 8.17 9.41 0.86
N HIS A 37 8.92 9.21 -0.23
CA HIS A 37 9.00 7.92 -0.90
C HIS A 37 9.59 6.81 -0.02
N ASP A 38 10.38 7.14 0.99
CA ASP A 38 11.03 6.19 1.90
C ASP A 38 10.23 5.90 3.17
N MET A 39 9.18 6.70 3.46
CA MET A 39 8.34 6.56 4.64
C MET A 39 7.77 5.13 4.81
N PRO A 40 8.05 4.42 5.93
CA PRO A 40 7.65 3.03 6.12
C PRO A 40 6.14 2.75 6.03
N GLN A 41 5.33 3.69 6.50
CA GLN A 41 3.87 3.65 6.46
C GLN A 41 3.31 3.88 5.05
N LEU A 42 4.05 4.58 4.18
CA LEU A 42 3.63 4.80 2.80
C LEU A 42 3.94 3.55 1.97
N ASP A 43 2.89 2.91 1.47
CA ASP A 43 3.00 1.68 0.68
C ASP A 43 3.04 1.97 -0.82
N THR A 44 2.03 2.69 -1.30
CA THR A 44 1.83 2.92 -2.73
C THR A 44 1.40 4.36 -2.99
N ILE A 45 1.92 4.95 -4.07
CA ILE A 45 1.61 6.27 -4.58
C ILE A 45 0.98 6.14 -5.97
N PHE A 46 -0.18 6.77 -6.17
CA PHE A 46 -0.87 6.90 -7.45
C PHE A 46 -0.86 8.36 -7.89
N GLY A 47 -0.23 8.67 -9.02
CA GLY A 47 -0.28 10.02 -9.57
C GLY A 47 -1.53 10.21 -10.43
N PHE A 48 -2.25 11.31 -10.23
CA PHE A 48 -3.48 11.67 -10.91
C PHE A 48 -3.31 12.99 -11.69
N TYR A 49 -3.47 12.94 -13.01
CA TYR A 49 -3.13 14.03 -13.93
C TYR A 49 -4.31 14.34 -14.85
N ASN A 50 -4.81 15.58 -14.80
CA ASN A 50 -5.83 16.02 -15.74
C ASN A 50 -5.26 16.33 -17.14
N ASN A 51 -3.96 16.61 -17.23
CA ASN A 51 -3.28 16.82 -18.50
C ASN A 51 -2.04 15.90 -18.58
N MET A 52 -1.97 15.05 -19.60
CA MET A 52 -0.85 14.13 -19.86
C MET A 52 0.20 14.70 -20.80
N ASP A 53 0.03 15.93 -21.32
CA ASP A 53 0.96 16.53 -22.29
C ASP A 53 2.39 16.65 -21.74
N GLU A 54 2.54 16.66 -20.42
CA GLU A 54 3.81 16.49 -19.72
C GLU A 54 3.86 15.07 -19.16
N HIS A 55 4.49 14.15 -19.88
CA HIS A 55 4.83 12.83 -19.37
C HIS A 55 5.98 12.97 -18.37
N PRO A 56 5.72 12.96 -17.06
CA PRO A 56 6.78 13.16 -16.11
C PRO A 56 7.61 11.88 -16.03
N ASP A 57 8.93 11.98 -16.10
CA ASP A 57 9.82 10.83 -15.92
C ASP A 57 10.08 10.51 -14.44
N TRP A 58 9.70 11.41 -13.52
CA TRP A 58 9.88 11.22 -12.08
C TRP A 58 9.22 9.95 -11.51
N PRO A 59 8.05 9.45 -11.96
CA PRO A 59 7.43 8.23 -11.44
C PRO A 59 8.35 7.02 -11.55
N LYS A 60 9.12 6.92 -12.64
CA LYS A 60 10.06 5.81 -12.87
C LYS A 60 11.21 5.79 -11.85
N LYS A 61 11.46 6.91 -11.16
CA LYS A 61 12.55 7.04 -10.17
C LYS A 61 12.16 6.48 -8.80
N TRP A 62 10.88 6.29 -8.52
CA TRP A 62 10.40 5.97 -7.18
C TRP A 62 9.63 4.64 -7.16
N PRO A 63 10.17 3.58 -6.53
CA PRO A 63 9.56 2.25 -6.56
C PRO A 63 8.12 2.18 -6.04
N LYS A 64 7.75 3.06 -5.10
CA LYS A 64 6.39 3.11 -4.53
C LYS A 64 5.37 3.78 -5.45
N VAL A 65 5.80 4.41 -6.54
CA VAL A 65 4.87 5.00 -7.51
C VAL A 65 4.39 3.91 -8.44
N LYS A 66 3.14 3.49 -8.26
CA LYS A 66 2.54 2.39 -9.03
C LYS A 66 2.17 2.82 -10.45
N GLY A 67 1.83 4.09 -10.65
CA GLY A 67 1.53 4.62 -11.97
C GLY A 67 0.97 6.04 -11.97
N ILE A 68 0.80 6.55 -13.19
CA ILE A 68 0.17 7.83 -13.50
C ILE A 68 -1.13 7.59 -14.25
N TYR A 69 -2.19 8.27 -13.86
CA TYR A 69 -3.54 8.04 -14.35
C TYR A 69 -4.24 9.37 -14.65
N SER A 70 -5.03 9.42 -15.73
CA SER A 70 -5.90 10.57 -16.05
C SER A 70 -7.35 10.40 -15.63
N SER A 71 -7.68 9.24 -15.08
CA SER A 71 -9.02 8.92 -14.61
C SER A 71 -8.93 8.09 -13.34
N ILE A 72 -9.97 8.15 -12.52
CA ILE A 72 -9.99 7.51 -11.20
C ILE A 72 -10.24 6.00 -11.34
N GLN A 73 -10.88 5.56 -12.42
CA GLN A 73 -11.31 4.18 -12.63
C GLN A 73 -10.14 3.17 -12.60
N PRO A 74 -8.99 3.42 -13.27
CA PRO A 74 -7.82 2.55 -13.16
C PRO A 74 -7.21 2.51 -11.75
N ILE A 75 -7.31 3.60 -10.99
CA ILE A 75 -6.85 3.64 -9.59
C ILE A 75 -7.76 2.76 -8.74
N CYS A 76 -9.10 2.88 -8.87
CA CYS A 76 -10.06 2.03 -8.18
C CYS A 76 -9.79 0.54 -8.46
N LYS A 77 -9.61 0.18 -9.73
CA LYS A 77 -9.26 -1.20 -10.12
C LYS A 77 -7.96 -1.67 -9.47
N SER A 78 -6.93 -0.81 -9.45
CA SER A 78 -5.65 -1.13 -8.83
C SER A 78 -5.77 -1.37 -7.32
N LEU A 79 -6.64 -0.62 -6.64
CA LEU A 79 -6.95 -0.78 -5.22
C LEU A 79 -7.74 -2.08 -4.98
N GLU A 80 -8.72 -2.40 -5.82
CA GLU A 80 -9.46 -3.67 -5.76
C GLU A 80 -8.53 -4.88 -5.92
N ASP A 81 -7.56 -4.81 -6.84
CA ASP A 81 -6.59 -5.87 -7.06
C ASP A 81 -5.69 -6.06 -5.82
N ILE A 82 -5.19 -4.98 -5.22
CA ILE A 82 -4.41 -5.02 -3.98
C ILE A 82 -5.24 -5.64 -2.84
N ALA A 83 -6.49 -5.20 -2.67
CA ALA A 83 -7.37 -5.72 -1.63
C ALA A 83 -7.64 -7.23 -1.80
N ARG A 84 -7.85 -7.69 -3.04
CA ARG A 84 -8.00 -9.11 -3.36
C ARG A 84 -6.75 -9.91 -3.02
N GLU A 85 -5.56 -9.42 -3.37
CA GLU A 85 -4.30 -10.09 -3.05
C GLU A 85 -4.09 -10.24 -1.53
N CYS A 86 -4.39 -9.20 -0.75
CA CYS A 86 -4.32 -9.26 0.71
C CYS A 86 -5.24 -10.36 1.28
N ASN A 87 -6.46 -10.46 0.75
CA ASN A 87 -7.41 -11.49 1.19
C ASN A 87 -6.95 -12.91 0.83
N HIS A 88 -6.34 -13.10 -0.34
CA HIS A 88 -5.80 -14.40 -0.75
C HIS A 88 -4.54 -14.84 0.02
N LYS A 89 -3.73 -13.91 0.52
CA LYS A 89 -2.54 -14.21 1.35
C LYS A 89 -2.89 -14.57 2.79
N ALA A 90 -4.09 -14.23 3.27
CA ALA A 90 -4.57 -14.57 4.61
C ALA A 90 -5.17 -16.00 4.67
N VAL A 91 -4.48 -17.01 4.14
CA VAL A 91 -4.93 -18.40 4.33
C VAL A 91 -4.81 -18.76 5.81
N PRO A 92 -5.91 -19.10 6.52
CA PRO A 92 -5.83 -19.44 7.93
C PRO A 92 -5.06 -20.76 8.09
N MET A 93 -3.87 -20.68 8.69
CA MET A 93 -3.14 -21.87 9.13
C MET A 93 -3.92 -22.52 10.29
N ARG A 94 -4.32 -23.78 10.11
CA ARG A 94 -4.95 -24.59 11.15
C ARG A 94 -3.89 -25.54 11.74
N PHE A 95 -3.59 -25.36 13.02
CA PHE A 95 -2.77 -26.31 13.77
C PHE A 95 -3.66 -27.45 14.26
N VAL A 96 -3.38 -28.68 13.82
CA VAL A 96 -4.05 -29.87 14.34
C VAL A 96 -3.19 -30.44 15.45
N PRO A 97 -3.70 -30.60 16.69
CA PRO A 97 -2.96 -31.25 17.76
C PRO A 97 -2.69 -32.70 17.37
N ASN A 98 -1.42 -33.07 17.26
CA ASN A 98 -1.06 -34.47 17.08
C ASN A 98 -1.29 -35.17 18.42
N LYS A 99 -2.30 -36.07 18.50
CA LYS A 99 -2.52 -36.88 19.70
C LYS A 99 -1.30 -37.77 19.91
N ILE A 100 -0.46 -37.42 20.87
CA ILE A 100 0.53 -38.34 21.41
C ILE A 100 -0.28 -39.47 22.04
N ILE A 101 -0.32 -40.62 21.38
CA ILE A 101 -0.93 -41.83 21.92
C ILE A 101 -0.02 -42.30 23.04
N ALA A 102 -0.37 -41.97 24.29
CA ALA A 102 0.31 -42.53 25.45
C ALA A 102 0.04 -44.05 25.49
N PRO A 103 1.06 -44.89 25.72
CA PRO A 103 0.85 -46.33 25.83
C PRO A 103 0.00 -46.62 27.07
N THR A 104 -1.20 -47.18 26.85
CA THR A 104 -2.04 -47.76 27.89
C THR A 104 -1.35 -49.02 28.43
N ASN A 105 -0.72 -48.89 29.59
CA ASN A 105 -0.29 -50.05 30.37
C ASN A 105 -1.50 -50.57 31.15
N SER A 106 -2.14 -51.60 30.62
CA SER A 106 -3.03 -52.49 31.35
C SER A 106 -2.19 -53.46 32.18
N SER A 107 -2.40 -53.49 33.50
CA SER A 107 -1.96 -54.59 34.36
C SER A 107 -3.00 -54.79 35.46
N GLN A 108 -3.28 -56.08 35.67
CA GLN A 108 -4.36 -56.68 36.46
C GLN A 108 -4.28 -56.37 37.95
#